data_AF-A0A2R4T479-F1
#
_entry.id   AF-A0A2R4T479-F1
#
_cell.length_a   1.000
_cell.length_b   1.000
_cell.length_c   1.000
_cell.angle_alpha   90.00
_cell.angle_beta   90.00
_cell.angle_gamma   90.00
#
_symmetry.space_group_name_H-M   'P 1'
#
loop_
_entity.id
_entity.type
_entity.pdbx_description
1 polymer ?
#
loop_
_entity_poly.entity_id
_entity_poly.type
_entity_poly.pdbx_seq_one_letter_code
_entity_poly.pdbx_strand_id
1 'polypeptide(L)' 'MDANQVAAAHRSIQQFRHTPCRECHSRQTVPLLYEGAVIVSCENCGGATPKGRLAQSAPATA' A
#
# COMPACT_ATOMS: atom_id res chain seq x y z
N MET A 1 6.94 16.84 -1.37
CA MET A 1 5.73 15.99 -1.31
C MET A 1 4.62 16.82 -0.73
N ASP A 2 3.47 16.90 -1.40
CA ASP A 2 2.31 17.66 -0.93
C ASP A 2 1.65 16.93 0.25
N ALA A 3 1.31 17.64 1.33
CA ALA A 3 0.74 17.03 2.54
C ALA A 3 -0.59 16.30 2.26
N ASN A 4 -1.36 16.77 1.28
CA ASN A 4 -2.62 16.17 0.89
C ASN A 4 -2.40 14.85 0.14
N GLN A 5 -1.34 14.77 -0.67
CA GLN A 5 -0.93 13.52 -1.33
C GLN A 5 -0.45 12.46 -0.33
N VAL A 6 0.31 12.87 0.69
CA VAL A 6 0.76 11.97 1.76
C VAL A 6 -0.43 11.44 2.56
N ALA A 7 -1.40 12.29 2.91
CA ALA A 7 -2.61 11.88 3.62
C ALA A 7 -3.48 10.91 2.80
N ALA A 8 -3.66 11.17 1.50
CA ALA A 8 -4.39 10.29 0.60
C ALA A 8 -3.71 8.93 0.46
N ALA A 9 -2.39 8.91 0.21
CA ALA A 9 -1.60 7.70 0.15
C ALA A 9 -1.67 6.90 1.46
N HIS A 10 -1.54 7.58 2.61
CA HIS A 10 -1.61 6.96 3.92
C HIS A 10 -2.98 6.30 4.17
N ARG A 11 -4.08 6.99 3.82
CA ARG A 11 -5.44 6.43 3.94
C ARG A 11 -5.61 5.20 3.02
N SER A 12 -5.10 5.26 1.80
CA SER A 12 -5.15 4.16 0.84
C SER A 12 -4.30 2.95 1.23
N ILE A 13 -3.16 3.12 1.90
CA ILE A 13 -2.36 1.98 2.38
C ILE A 13 -2.92 1.36 3.66
N GLN A 14 -3.60 2.16 4.51
CA GLN A 14 -4.14 1.68 5.78
C GLN A 14 -5.24 0.63 5.62
N GLN A 15 -6.00 0.64 4.53
CA GLN A 15 -7.00 -0.41 4.28
C GLN A 15 -6.36 -1.81 4.14
N PHE A 16 -5.06 -1.88 3.84
CA PHE A 16 -4.34 -3.14 3.66
C PHE A 16 -3.62 -3.63 4.93
N ARG A 17 -3.64 -2.89 6.04
CA ARG A 17 -2.97 -3.28 7.31
C ARG A 17 -3.41 -4.62 7.88
N HIS A 18 -4.61 -5.07 7.55
CA HIS A 18 -5.15 -6.36 8.01
C HIS A 18 -5.18 -7.42 6.91
N THR A 19 -4.54 -7.17 5.77
CA THR A 19 -4.52 -8.15 4.68
C THR A 19 -3.51 -9.25 5.00
N PRO A 20 -3.96 -10.51 5.20
CA PRO A 20 -3.03 -11.59 5.50
C PRO A 20 -2.07 -11.82 4.33
N CYS A 21 -0.84 -12.23 4.65
CA CYS A 21 0.13 -12.66 3.66
C CYS A 21 -0.41 -13.87 2.88
N ARG A 22 -0.23 -13.89 1.56
CA ARG A 22 -0.72 -14.99 0.73
C ARG A 22 0.10 -16.27 0.91
N GLU A 23 1.38 -16.17 1.23
CA GLU A 23 2.28 -17.33 1.33
C GLU A 23 2.15 -18.03 2.68
N CYS A 24 2.26 -17.29 3.78
CA CYS A 24 2.27 -17.86 5.12
C CYS A 24 0.98 -17.62 5.92
N HIS A 25 0.00 -16.90 5.35
CA HIS A 25 -1.26 -16.53 6.01
C HIS A 25 -1.08 -15.71 7.30
N SER A 26 0.13 -15.24 7.58
CA SER A 26 0.42 -14.39 8.74
C SER A 26 -0.25 -13.03 8.60
N ARG A 27 -0.67 -12.47 9.74
CA ARG A 27 -1.18 -11.10 9.86
C ARG A 27 -0.07 -10.08 10.12
N GLN A 28 1.18 -10.53 10.24
CA GLN A 28 2.36 -9.68 10.37
C GLN A 28 2.74 -9.14 8.99
N THR A 29 1.97 -8.15 8.52
CA THR A 29 2.14 -7.54 7.21
C THR A 29 2.18 -6.02 7.32
N VAL A 30 3.09 -5.41 6.57
CA VAL A 30 3.29 -3.97 6.50
C VAL A 30 2.95 -3.50 5.08
N PRO A 31 1.93 -2.65 4.91
CA PRO A 31 1.66 -2.00 3.64
C PRO A 31 2.63 -0.83 3.45
N LEU A 32 3.25 -0.78 2.28
CA LEU A 32 4.28 0.18 1.89
C LEU A 32 3.89 0.83 0.57
N LEU A 33 4.33 2.07 0.38
CA LEU A 33 4.23 2.74 -0.90
C LEU A 33 5.60 2.74 -1.58
N TYR A 34 5.67 2.14 -2.77
CA TYR A 34 6.88 2.07 -3.56
C TYR A 34 6.56 2.45 -5.01
N GLU A 35 7.19 3.50 -5.53
CA GLU A 35 6.99 4.00 -6.91
C GLU A 35 5.51 4.17 -7.33
N GLY A 36 4.66 4.63 -6.40
CA GLY A 36 3.22 4.81 -6.64
C GLY A 36 2.39 3.52 -6.64
N ALA A 37 3.01 2.37 -6.38
CA ALA A 37 2.33 1.11 -6.09
C ALA A 37 2.21 0.87 -4.59
N VAL A 38 1.10 0.26 -4.18
CA VAL A 38 0.92 -0.26 -2.83
C VAL A 38 1.42 -1.70 -2.81
N ILE A 39 2.43 -1.96 -1.99
CA ILE A 39 3.01 -3.28 -1.78
C ILE A 39 2.73 -3.69 -0.33
N VAL A 40 2.14 -4.88 -0.14
CA VAL A 40 2.00 -5.47 1.19
C VAL A 40 3.15 -6.44 1.39
N SER A 41 4.07 -6.10 2.30
CA SER A 41 5.19 -6.96 2.68
C SER A 41 4.85 -7.75 3.93
N CYS A 42 5.28 -9.01 4.03
CA CYS A 42 5.11 -9.84 5.20
C CYS A 42 6.40 -9.94 5.99
N GLU A 43 6.36 -9.54 7.26
CA GLU A 43 7.53 -9.59 8.15
C GLU A 43 7.85 -11.02 8.61
N ASN A 44 6.88 -11.94 8.50
CA ASN A 44 7.07 -13.32 8.95
C ASN A 44 7.78 -14.21 7.91
N CYS A 45 7.46 -14.07 6.62
CA CYS A 45 8.07 -14.89 5.56
C CYS A 45 8.89 -14.09 4.54
N GLY A 46 8.86 -12.76 4.61
CA GLY A 46 9.51 -11.87 3.62
C GLY A 46 8.75 -11.72 2.30
N GLY A 47 7.59 -12.38 2.15
CA GLY A 47 6.79 -12.31 0.93
C GLY A 47 6.22 -10.91 0.69
N ALA A 48 6.27 -10.44 -0.56
CA ALA A 48 5.73 -9.14 -0.97
C ALA A 48 4.66 -9.31 -2.04
N THR A 49 3.48 -8.72 -1.82
CA THR A 49 2.35 -8.80 -2.77
C THR A 49 1.93 -7.39 -3.19
N PRO A 50 2.00 -7.03 -4.48
CA PRO A 50 1.44 -5.78 -4.97
C PRO A 50 -0.09 -5.84 -4.90
N LYS A 51 -0.72 -4.81 -4.32
CA LYS A 51 -2.19 -4.71 -4.20
C LYS A 51 -2.83 -3.80 -5.25
N GLY A 52 -2.04 -2.95 -5.87
CA GLY A 52 -2.49 -2.05 -6.93
C GLY A 52 -1.66 -0.79 -6.98
N ARG A 53 -1.83 0.01 -8.03
CA ARG A 53 -1.31 1.37 -8.06
C ARG A 53 -2.23 2.25 -7.24
N LEU A 54 -1.68 3.16 -6.44
CA LEU A 54 -2.45 4.35 -6.11
C LEU A 54 -2.79 4.96 -7.45
N ALA A 55 -4.09 5.06 -7.77
CA ALA A 55 -4.50 5.97 -8.81
C ALA A 55 -3.83 7.28 -8.43
N GLN A 56 -2.85 7.72 -9.22
CA GLN A 56 -2.48 9.12 -9.20
C GLN A 56 -3.83 9.80 -9.35
N SER A 57 -4.25 10.53 -8.32
CA SER A 57 -5.25 11.56 -8.53
C SER A 57 -4.64 12.42 -9.62
N ALA A 58 -4.94 12.11 -10.88
CA ALA A 58 -4.62 12.98 -11.98
C ALA A 58 -5.16 14.33 -11.53
N PRO A 59 -4.39 15.42 -11.58
CA PRO A 59 -5.01 16.72 -11.47
C PRO A 59 -6.08 16.73 -12.57
N ALA A 60 -7.36 16.79 -12.15
CA ALA A 60 -8.46 17.12 -13.03
C ALA A 60 -8.13 18.50 -13.56
N THR A 61 -7.43 18.53 -14.70
CA THR A 61 -7.05 19.75 -15.37
C THR A 61 -8.22 20.09 -16.27
N ALA A 62 -8.99 21.07 -15.79
CA ALA A 62 -9.91 21.99 -16.49
C ALA A 62 -10.70 21.46 -17.69
#